data_AF-A0A923YFA4-F1
#
_entry.id   AF-A0A923YFA4-F1
#
_cell.length_a   1.000
_cell.length_b   1.000
_cell.length_c   1.000
_cell.angle_alpha   90.00
_cell.angle_beta   90.00
_cell.angle_gamma   90.00
#
_symmetry.space_group_name_H-M   'P 1'
#
loop_
_entity.id
_entity.type
_entity.pdbx_description
1 polymer ?
#
loop_
_entity_poly.entity_id
_entity_poly.type
_entity_poly.pdbx_seq_one_letter_code
_entity_poly.pdbx_strand_id
1 'polypeptide(L)' 'MKHVKKGNLPHKICAACNKPFSWRKKWKKNWAEVKYCSERCKK' A
#
# COMPACT_ATOMS: atom_id res chain seq x y z
N MET A 1 5.91 -21.70 -14.78
CA MET A 1 5.21 -20.45 -14.37
C MET A 1 5.85 -19.92 -13.09
N LYS A 2 6.82 -19.01 -13.18
CA LYS A 2 7.50 -18.45 -11.99
C LYS A 2 6.60 -17.39 -11.36
N HIS A 3 5.79 -17.79 -10.38
CA HIS A 3 5.15 -16.86 -9.46
C HIS A 3 6.24 -16.06 -8.75
N VAL A 4 6.53 -14.86 -9.24
CA VAL A 4 7.41 -13.93 -8.55
C VAL A 4 6.78 -13.66 -7.19
N LYS A 5 7.36 -14.24 -6.13
CA LYS A 5 6.95 -14.01 -4.75
C LYS A 5 6.97 -12.50 -4.52
N LYS A 6 5.80 -11.87 -4.40
CA LYS A 6 5.64 -10.44 -4.07
C LYS A 6 6.01 -10.15 -2.59
N GLY A 7 6.96 -10.90 -2.04
CA GLY A 7 7.30 -10.92 -0.61
C GLY A 7 8.06 -9.69 -0.11
N ASN A 8 8.57 -8.85 -1.02
CA ASN A 8 9.42 -7.71 -0.66
C ASN A 8 8.76 -6.34 -0.90
N LEU A 9 7.46 -6.30 -1.22
CA LEU A 9 6.78 -5.01 -1.31
C LEU A 9 6.66 -4.43 0.11
N PRO A 10 6.91 -3.12 0.32
CA PRO A 10 6.67 -2.53 1.61
C PRO A 10 5.17 -2.53 1.89
N HIS A 11 4.80 -2.96 3.10
CA HIS A 11 3.42 -2.94 3.59
C HIS A 11 3.29 -1.81 4.60
N LYS A 12 2.14 -1.12 4.58
CA LYS A 12 1.78 -0.09 5.56
C LYS A 12 0.41 -0.42 6.17
N ILE A 13 0.14 0.13 7.34
CA ILE A 13 -1.18 0.06 7.98
C ILE A 13 -2.00 1.29 7.58
N CYS A 14 -3.25 1.09 7.18
CA CYS A 14 -4.16 2.19 6.88
C CYS A 14 -4.63 2.87 8.16
N ALA A 15 -4.43 4.19 8.30
CA ALA A 15 -4.83 4.93 9.49
C ALA A 15 -6.36 5.02 9.70
N ALA A 16 -7.17 4.80 8.66
CA ALA A 16 -8.63 4.86 8.77
C ALA A 16 -9.28 3.51 9.07
N CYS A 17 -8.79 2.42 8.47
CA CYS A 17 -9.40 1.09 8.59
C CYS A 17 -8.51 0.05 9.28
N ASN A 18 -7.30 0.43 9.70
CA ASN A 18 -6.30 -0.42 10.36
C ASN A 18 -5.92 -1.71 9.62
N LYS A 19 -6.23 -1.79 8.31
CA LYS A 19 -5.89 -2.95 7.48
C LYS A 19 -4.48 -2.78 6.88
N PRO A 20 -3.67 -3.85 6.86
CA PRO A 20 -2.40 -3.84 6.15
C PRO A 20 -2.64 -3.76 4.65
N PHE A 21 -1.86 -2.94 3.96
CA PHE A 21 -1.91 -2.81 2.52
C PHE A 21 -0.51 -2.73 1.91
N SER A 22 -0.32 -3.43 0.80
CA SER A 22 0.95 -3.47 0.07
C SER A 22 1.12 -2.27 -0.84
N TRP A 23 2.36 -1.85 -1.05
CA TRP A 23 2.74 -0.86 -2.05
C TRP A 23 2.13 -1.16 -3.43
N ARG A 24 1.68 -0.10 -4.11
CA ARG A 24 1.15 -0.12 -5.47
C ARG A 24 1.96 0.80 -6.36
N LYS A 25 2.11 0.46 -7.64
CA LYS A 25 2.84 1.29 -8.63
C LYS A 25 2.41 2.76 -8.66
N LYS A 26 1.12 3.04 -8.43
CA LYS A 26 0.58 4.41 -8.36
C LYS A 26 1.19 5.27 -7.26
N TRP A 27 1.78 4.63 -6.24
CA TRP A 27 2.40 5.30 -5.10
C TRP A 27 3.91 5.47 -5.22
N LYS A 28 4.50 5.19 -6.40
CA LYS A 28 5.95 5.29 -6.59
C LYS A 28 6.55 6.63 -6.15
N LYS A 29 5.83 7.74 -6.36
CA LYS A 29 6.32 9.10 -6.03
C LYS A 29 5.96 9.59 -4.63
N ASN A 30 4.87 9.10 -4.04
CA ASN A 30 4.31 9.64 -2.80
C ASN A 30 4.12 8.57 -1.71
N TRP A 31 4.72 7.39 -1.84
CA TRP A 31 4.57 6.29 -0.88
C TRP A 31 4.84 6.72 0.56
N ALA A 32 5.81 7.61 0.80
CA ALA A 32 6.12 8.15 2.11
C ALA A 32 4.89 8.82 2.77
N GLU A 33 4.12 9.59 2.00
CA GLU A 33 2.94 10.33 2.46
C GLU A 33 1.66 9.49 2.48
N VAL A 34 1.64 8.34 1.78
CA VAL A 34 0.48 7.45 1.74
C VAL A 34 0.28 6.77 3.10
N LYS A 35 -0.77 7.20 3.82
CA LYS A 35 -1.23 6.64 5.10
C LYS A 35 -2.50 5.78 4.98
N TYR A 36 -3.12 5.75 3.80
CA TYR A 36 -4.43 5.15 3.58
C TYR A 36 -4.41 4.12 2.44
N CYS A 37 -5.14 3.02 2.61
CA CYS A 37 -5.17 1.94 1.61
C CYS A 37 -5.93 2.30 0.33
N SER A 38 -6.80 3.31 0.37
CA SER A 38 -7.63 3.75 -0.74
C SER A 38 -8.04 5.22 -0.57
N GLU A 39 -8.52 5.83 -1.65
CA GLU A 39 -9.04 7.21 -1.61
C GLU A 39 -10.29 7.32 -0.74
N ARG A 40 -11.09 6.25 -0.62
CA ARG A 40 -12.23 6.18 0.31
C ARG A 40 -11.81 6.28 1.77
N CYS A 41 -10.59 5.86 2.11
CA CYS A 41 -10.05 5.99 3.46
C CYS A 41 -9.32 7.32 3.67
N LYS A 42 -9.00 8.06 2.59
CA LYS A 42 -8.37 9.38 2.64
C LYS A 42 -9.41 10.50 2.68
N LYS A 43 -10.53 10.32 1.96
CA LYS A 43 -11.69 11.21 1.94
C LYS A 43 -12.48 11.04 3.23
#